data_AF-A0AAU4EDP1-F1
#
_entry.id   AF-A0AAU4EDP1-F1
#
_cell.length_a   1.000
_cell.length_b   1.000
_cell.length_c   1.000
_cell.angle_alpha   90.00
_cell.angle_beta   90.00
_cell.angle_gamma   90.00
#
_symmetry.space_group_name_H-M   'P 1'
#
loop_
_entity.id
_entity.type
_entity.pdbx_description
1 polymer ?
#
loop_
_entity_poly.entity_id
_entity_poly.type
_entity_poly.pdbx_seq_one_letter_code
_entity_poly.pdbx_strand_id
1 'polypeptide(L)'
;MRWRASIGLTVGADGPVSSIVESDHGTEGSAREWIERKLPRTRFPAWIPAARRADGVELFGRVARGQVVTGRLVPTWESDTATEIWHADRTGDQVQWRRCTAPAAEDN
;
A
#
# COMPACT_ATOMS: atom_id res chain seq x y z
N MET A 1 -5.88 6.83 16.27
CA MET A 1 -6.05 6.65 14.80
C MET A 1 -4.93 7.34 14.06
N ARG A 2 -4.40 6.70 13.01
CA ARG A 2 -3.32 7.16 12.12
C ARG A 2 -3.65 6.80 10.68
N TRP A 3 -2.83 7.29 9.75
CA TRP A 3 -2.82 6.89 8.35
C TRP A 3 -1.53 6.13 8.06
N ARG A 4 -1.63 4.94 7.48
CA ARG A 4 -0.47 4.16 7.03
C ARG A 4 -0.34 4.26 5.53
N ALA A 5 0.81 4.74 5.08
CA ALA A 5 1.25 4.63 3.71
C ALA A 5 2.13 3.38 3.57
N SER A 6 1.92 2.61 2.51
CA SER A 6 2.73 1.43 2.19
C SER A 6 3.02 1.37 0.71
N ILE A 7 4.22 0.93 0.33
CA ILE A 7 4.51 0.50 -1.04
C ILE A 7 4.57 -1.02 -1.03
N GLY A 8 3.80 -1.63 -1.94
CA GLY A 8 3.70 -3.07 -2.08
C GLY A 8 4.03 -3.53 -3.49
N LEU A 9 4.05 -4.85 -3.64
CA LEU A 9 4.20 -5.54 -4.90
C LEU A 9 2.88 -6.23 -5.24
N THR A 10 2.46 -6.14 -6.50
CA THR A 10 1.38 -6.95 -7.05
C THR A 10 1.93 -7.84 -8.17
N VAL A 11 1.27 -8.98 -8.42
CA VAL A 11 1.56 -9.90 -9.53
C VAL A 11 0.29 -10.02 -10.36
N GLY A 12 0.22 -9.32 -11.50
CA GLY A 12 -1.05 -9.14 -12.21
C GLY A 12 -2.05 -8.27 -11.43
N ALA A 13 -3.32 -8.25 -11.87
CA ALA A 13 -4.34 -7.34 -11.31
C ALA A 13 -4.79 -7.70 -9.88
N ASP A 14 -4.70 -8.98 -9.49
CA ASP A 14 -5.26 -9.51 -8.22
C ASP A 14 -4.23 -10.33 -7.41
N GLY A 15 -2.93 -10.15 -7.67
CA GLY A 15 -1.87 -10.94 -7.04
C GLY A 15 -1.68 -10.66 -5.54
N PRO A 16 -1.01 -11.57 -4.80
CA PRO A 16 -0.78 -11.42 -3.37
C PRO A 16 0.03 -10.15 -3.06
N VAL A 17 -0.54 -9.31 -2.18
CA VAL A 17 0.04 -8.04 -1.76
C VAL A 17 1.04 -8.26 -0.63
N SER A 18 2.30 -7.91 -0.86
CA SER A 18 3.30 -7.77 0.21
C SER A 18 3.80 -6.34 0.30
N SER A 19 3.60 -5.68 1.44
CA SER A 19 4.24 -4.38 1.72
C SER A 19 5.75 -4.56 1.84
N ILE A 20 6.52 -3.78 1.08
CA ILE A 20 7.98 -3.77 1.16
C ILE A 20 8.51 -2.60 2.01
N VAL A 21 7.72 -1.54 2.14
CA VAL A 21 8.03 -0.41 3.02
C VAL A 21 6.73 0.23 3.49
N GLU A 22 6.71 0.62 4.75
CA GLU A 22 5.55 1.25 5.41
C GLU A 22 5.99 2.52 6.14
N SER A 23 5.06 3.47 6.29
CA SER A 23 5.26 4.71 7.02
C SER A 23 3.93 5.15 7.65
N ASP A 24 3.96 5.54 8.92
CA ASP A 24 2.79 6.01 9.67
C ASP A 24 2.74 7.54 9.72
N HIS A 25 1.54 8.08 9.56
CA HIS A 25 1.29 9.51 9.38
C HIS A 25 0.09 9.99 10.20
N GLY A 26 0.10 11.28 10.56
CA GLY A 26 -1.00 11.91 11.28
C GLY A 26 -2.21 12.23 10.40
N THR A 27 -2.02 12.40 9.09
CA THR A 27 -3.08 12.83 8.15
C THR A 27 -3.04 12.04 6.84
N GLU A 28 -4.16 11.97 6.12
CA GLU A 28 -4.22 11.35 4.79
C GLU A 28 -3.26 12.06 3.82
N GLY A 29 -3.28 13.39 3.80
CA GLY A 29 -2.47 14.20 2.90
C GLY A 29 -0.97 13.94 3.06
N SER A 30 -0.47 13.83 4.30
CA SER A 30 0.95 13.52 4.55
C SER A 30 1.32 12.09 4.15
N ALA A 31 0.41 11.13 4.30
CA ALA A 31 0.60 9.76 3.82
C ALA A 31 0.64 9.70 2.28
N ARG A 32 -0.24 10.42 1.60
CA ARG A 32 -0.28 10.49 0.13
C ARG A 32 0.95 11.19 -0.46
N GLU A 33 1.34 12.32 0.13
CA GLU A 33 2.56 13.04 -0.27
C GLU A 33 3.82 12.18 -0.07
N TRP A 34 3.85 11.33 0.95
CA TRP A 34 4.91 10.34 1.11
C TRP A 34 4.96 9.34 -0.05
N ILE A 35 3.80 8.79 -0.47
CA ILE A 35 3.72 7.88 -1.63
C ILE A 35 4.17 8.58 -2.91
N GLU A 36 3.68 9.80 -3.17
CA GLU A 36 4.05 10.58 -4.36
C GLU A 36 5.56 10.81 -4.48
N ARG A 37 6.24 11.02 -3.34
CA ARG A 37 7.71 11.17 -3.32
C ARG A 37 8.46 9.85 -3.40
N LYS A 38 7.93 8.78 -2.80
CA LYS A 38 8.67 7.53 -2.57
C LYS A 38 8.44 6.52 -3.69
N LEU A 39 7.21 6.36 -4.19
CA LEU A 39 6.85 5.35 -5.17
C LEU A 39 7.62 5.48 -6.49
N PRO A 40 7.75 6.68 -7.12
CA PRO A 40 8.53 6.83 -8.36
C PRO A 40 10.02 6.48 -8.20
N ARG A 41 10.56 6.64 -6.98
CA ARG A 41 11.97 6.38 -6.67
C ARG A 41 12.22 4.97 -6.15
N THR A 42 11.16 4.20 -5.90
CA THR A 42 11.28 2.86 -5.35
C THR A 42 11.69 1.89 -6.46
N ARG A 43 12.68 1.07 -6.14
CA ARG A 43 13.18 0.00 -7.02
C ARG A 43 12.62 -1.32 -6.51
N PHE A 44 12.48 -2.29 -7.42
CA PHE A 44 12.19 -3.66 -7.03
C PHE A 44 13.26 -4.19 -6.07
N PRO A 45 12.86 -4.91 -5.01
CA PRO A 45 13.81 -5.62 -4.16
C PRO A 45 14.73 -6.54 -4.97
N ALA A 46 15.97 -6.72 -4.50
CA ALA A 46 16.99 -7.50 -5.20
C ALA A 46 16.60 -8.97 -5.43
N TRP A 47 15.74 -9.52 -4.57
CA TRP A 47 15.24 -10.88 -4.69
C TRP A 47 14.17 -11.07 -5.78
N ILE A 48 13.67 -9.99 -6.41
CA ILE A 48 12.75 -10.08 -7.56
C ILE A 48 13.55 -10.14 -8.86
N PRO A 49 13.61 -11.30 -9.53
CA PRO A 49 14.35 -11.46 -10.77
C PRO A 49 13.74 -10.58 -11.88
N ALA A 50 14.57 -10.13 -12.82
CA ALA A 50 14.10 -9.36 -13.97
C ALA A 50 13.05 -10.11 -14.80
N ALA A 51 13.16 -11.45 -14.91
CA ALA A 51 12.18 -12.30 -15.57
C ALA A 51 10.78 -12.18 -14.93
N ARG A 52 10.69 -12.14 -13.59
CA ARG A 52 9.41 -11.93 -12.89
C ARG A 52 8.80 -10.56 -13.15
N ARG A 53 9.61 -9.55 -13.47
CA ARG A 53 9.08 -8.22 -13.84
C ARG A 53 8.36 -8.25 -15.19
N ALA A 54 8.78 -9.14 -16.09
CA ALA A 54 8.11 -9.36 -17.36
C ALA A 54 6.79 -10.14 -17.19
N ASP A 55 6.61 -10.86 -16.08
CA ASP A 55 5.36 -11.55 -15.72
C ASP A 55 4.27 -10.60 -15.16
N GLY A 56 4.44 -9.28 -15.27
CA GLY A 56 3.48 -8.29 -14.77
C GLY A 56 3.58 -8.01 -13.27
N VAL A 57 4.79 -8.07 -12.71
CA VAL A 57 5.04 -7.64 -11.32
C VAL A 57 5.22 -6.13 -11.28
N GLU A 58 4.37 -5.45 -10.51
CA GLU A 58 4.32 -3.99 -10.43
C GLU A 58 4.45 -3.49 -8.99
N LEU A 59 4.95 -2.26 -8.84
CA LEU A 59 4.97 -1.54 -7.58
C LEU A 59 3.75 -0.63 -7.49
N PHE A 60 3.07 -0.66 -6.35
CA PHE A 60 1.94 0.21 -6.07
C PHE A 60 2.02 0.79 -4.67
N GLY A 61 1.41 1.95 -4.48
CA GLY A 61 1.19 2.59 -3.20
C GLY A 61 -0.19 2.27 -2.64
N ARG A 62 -0.30 2.19 -1.32
CA ARG A 62 -1.58 2.08 -0.61
C ARG A 62 -1.58 3.03 0.59
N VAL A 63 -2.68 3.72 0.81
CA VAL A 63 -2.91 4.54 2.00
C VAL A 63 -4.21 4.10 2.64
N ALA A 64 -4.14 3.73 3.93
CA ALA A 64 -5.31 3.30 4.71
C ALA A 64 -5.28 3.94 6.10
N ARG A 65 -6.47 4.23 6.64
CA ARG A 65 -6.61 4.65 8.03
C ARG A 65 -6.62 3.42 8.94
N GLY A 66 -6.20 3.59 10.19
CA GLY A 66 -6.20 2.50 11.16
C GLY A 66 -5.45 2.86 12.44
N GLN A 67 -5.01 1.82 13.15
CA GLN A 67 -4.29 1.95 14.41
C GLN A 67 -3.28 0.83 14.61
N VAL A 68 -2.24 1.13 15.38
CA VAL A 68 -1.34 0.09 15.90
C VAL A 68 -1.93 -0.45 17.19
N VAL A 69 -2.26 -1.73 17.20
CA VAL A 69 -2.72 -2.46 18.39
C VAL A 69 -1.51 -3.04 19.09
N THR A 70 -1.24 -2.53 20.29
CA THR A 70 -0.08 -2.91 21.12
C THR A 70 -0.39 -4.02 22.13
N GLY A 71 -1.65 -4.47 22.23
CA GLY A 71 -2.08 -5.54 23.14
C GLY A 71 -1.75 -6.97 22.67
N ARG A 72 -0.90 -7.11 21.64
CA ARG A 72 -0.45 -8.40 21.08
C ARG A 72 1.06 -8.55 21.29
N LEU A 73 1.57 -9.78 21.20
CA LEU A 73 3.01 -10.07 21.34
C LEU A 73 3.89 -9.20 20.41
N VAL A 74 3.37 -8.90 19.22
CA VAL A 74 3.97 -7.96 18.27
C VAL A 74 2.95 -6.87 17.96
N PRO A 75 3.29 -5.58 18.14
CA PRO A 75 2.44 -4.47 17.73
C PRO A 75 2.00 -4.65 16.27
N THR A 76 0.69 -4.74 16.05
CA THR A 76 0.12 -5.06 14.74
C THR A 76 -0.71 -3.90 14.25
N TRP A 77 -0.63 -3.59 12.96
CA TRP A 77 -1.52 -2.62 12.35
C TRP A 77 -2.87 -3.24 12.03
N GLU A 78 -3.93 -2.60 12.49
CA GLU A 78 -5.30 -2.94 12.13
C GLU A 78 -5.88 -1.79 11.30
N SER A 79 -6.31 -2.10 10.08
CA SER A 79 -6.93 -1.13 9.19
C SER A 79 -8.37 -0.87 9.63
N ASP A 80 -8.79 0.39 9.52
CA ASP A 80 -10.18 0.79 9.70
C ASP A 80 -10.98 0.41 8.45
N THR A 81 -11.70 -0.71 8.52
CA THR A 81 -12.45 -1.30 7.39
C THR A 81 -13.65 -0.46 6.97
N ALA A 82 -14.10 0.49 7.80
CA ALA A 82 -15.18 1.41 7.48
C ALA A 82 -14.71 2.62 6.66
N THR A 83 -13.42 2.74 6.38
CA THR A 83 -12.84 3.88 5.66
C THR A 83 -12.30 3.53 4.29
N GLU A 84 -12.37 4.49 3.39
CA GLU A 84 -11.86 4.37 2.02
C GLU A 84 -10.35 4.11 2.02
N ILE A 85 -9.92 3.21 1.13
CA ILE A 85 -8.52 2.90 0.88
C ILE A 85 -8.12 3.62 -0.41
N TRP A 86 -6.95 4.25 -0.39
CA TRP A 86 -6.35 4.81 -1.60
C TRP A 86 -5.31 3.84 -2.15
N HIS A 87 -5.41 3.59 -3.45
CA HIS A 87 -4.40 2.90 -4.24
C HIS A 87 -3.70 3.90 -5.16
N ALA A 88 -2.40 3.70 -5.34
CA ALA A 88 -1.54 4.55 -6.12
C ALA A 88 -0.76 3.69 -7.11
N ASP A 89 -1.04 3.83 -8.39
CA ASP A 89 -0.28 3.16 -9.44
C ASP A 89 0.85 4.06 -9.91
N ARG A 90 2.00 3.47 -10.24
CA ARG A 90 3.13 4.21 -10.77
C ARG A 90 2.99 4.37 -12.28
N THR A 91 2.97 5.61 -12.76
CA THR A 91 2.90 5.93 -14.20
C THR A 91 4.12 6.78 -14.56
N GLY A 92 5.23 6.12 -14.90
CA GLY A 92 6.53 6.77 -15.10
C GLY A 92 7.06 7.39 -13.81
N ASP A 93 7.15 8.73 -13.80
CA ASP A 93 7.56 9.54 -12.64
C ASP A 93 6.37 10.10 -11.84
N GLN A 94 5.14 9.83 -12.28
CA GLN A 94 3.92 10.27 -11.63
C GLN A 94 3.22 9.11 -10.92
N VAL A 95 2.26 9.46 -10.07
CA VAL A 95 1.40 8.51 -9.36
C VAL A 95 -0.04 8.78 -9.76
N GLN A 96 -0.73 7.75 -10.19
CA GLN A 96 -2.16 7.80 -10.45
C GLN A 96 -2.92 7.24 -9.26
N TRP A 97 -3.75 8.07 -8.66
CA TRP A 97 -4.56 7.68 -7.51
C TRP A 97 -5.89 7.08 -7.95
N ARG A 98 -6.26 5.97 -7.32
CA ARG A 98 -7.57 5.35 -7.39
C ARG A 98 -8.09 5.13 -5.98
N ARG A 99 -9.39 5.30 -5.81
CA ARG A 99 -10.04 5.08 -4.53
C ARG A 99 -10.76 3.74 -4.59
N CYS A 100 -10.53 2.93 -3.57
CA CYS A 100 -11.16 1.63 -3.40
C CYS A 100 -11.96 1.67 -2.10
N THR A 101 -13.24 1.35 -2.19
CA THR A 101 -13.98 0.91 -1.00
C THR A 101 -13.30 -0.34 -0.47
N ALA A 102 -13.09 -0.42 0.84
CA ALA A 102 -12.70 -1.68 1.45
C ALA A 102 -13.71 -2.76 1.01
N PRO A 103 -13.27 -4.01 0.75
CA PRO A 103 -14.23 -5.07 0.46
C PRO A 103 -15.24 -5.07 1.61
N ALA A 104 -16.52 -4.91 1.27
CA ALA A 104 -17.58 -5.16 2.22
C ALA A 104 -17.29 -6.56 2.78
N ALA A 105 -17.19 -6.68 4.10
CA ALA A 105 -17.22 -8.01 4.70
C ALA A 105 -18.55 -8.61 4.23
N GLU A 106 -18.49 -9.57 3.31
CA GLU A 106 -19.65 -10.38 2.99
C GLU A 106 -19.99 -11.12 4.27
N ASP A 107 -21.05 -10.65 4.95
CA ASP A 107 -21.73 -11.37 6.04
C ASP A 107 -21.97 -12.81 5.58
N ASN A 108 -21.47 -13.77 6.34
CA ASN A 108 -21.77 -15.20 6.19
C ASN A 108 -22.24 -15.73 7.53
#